data_AF-A0A1B1B8M1-F1
#
_entry.id   AF-A0A1B1B8M1-F1
#
_cell.length_a   1.000
_cell.length_b   1.000
_cell.length_c   1.000
_cell.angle_alpha   90.00
_cell.angle_beta   90.00
_cell.angle_gamma   90.00
#
_symmetry.space_group_name_H-M   'P 1'
#
loop_
_entity.id
_entity.type
_entity.pdbx_description
1 polymer ?
#
loop_
_entity_poly.entity_id
_entity_poly.type
_entity_poly.pdbx_seq_one_letter_code
_entity_poly.pdbx_strand_id
1 'polypeptide(L)' 'MCPNCEDFARTVLLLGQLALYADTADADLDFVEAVSASLAVSLPEPPPSTFPSGYDPDGGPTYPGDS' A
#
# COMPACT_ATOMS: atom_id res chain seq x y z
N MET A 1 10.50 36.69 -0.96
CA MET A 1 10.08 35.28 -1.04
C MET A 1 9.59 34.90 0.35
N CYS A 2 8.36 34.41 0.48
CA CYS A 2 7.76 34.07 1.77
C CYS A 2 8.27 32.67 2.20
N PRO A 3 9.01 32.56 3.31
CA PRO A 3 9.75 31.33 3.64
C PRO A 3 8.85 30.11 3.95
N ASN A 4 7.59 30.32 4.32
CA ASN A 4 6.66 29.24 4.69
C ASN A 4 5.54 29.02 3.67
N CYS A 5 5.47 29.83 2.62
CA CYS A 5 4.35 29.78 1.70
C CYS A 5 4.37 28.50 0.85
N GLU A 6 5.55 27.96 0.54
CA GLU A 6 5.70 26.69 -0.17
C GLU A 6 5.26 25.50 0.69
N ASP A 7 5.65 25.48 1.97
CA ASP A 7 5.24 24.44 2.91
C ASP A 7 3.74 24.47 3.19
N PHE A 8 3.17 25.68 3.34
CA PHE A 8 1.74 25.86 3.46
C PHE A 8 1.00 25.36 2.21
N ALA A 9 1.43 25.77 1.02
CA ALA A 9 0.82 25.33 -0.23
C ALA A 9 0.91 23.81 -0.40
N ARG A 10 2.07 23.20 -0.08
CA ARG A 10 2.26 21.75 -0.10
C ARG A 10 1.31 21.05 0.87
N THR A 11 1.17 21.59 2.07
CA THR A 11 0.28 21.03 3.09
C THR A 11 -1.17 21.06 2.64
N VAL A 12 -1.64 22.20 2.11
CA VAL A 12 -3.00 22.34 1.59
C VAL A 12 -3.25 21.37 0.44
N LEU A 13 -2.29 21.20 -0.47
CA LEU A 13 -2.39 20.27 -1.58
C LEU A 13 -2.49 18.81 -1.10
N LEU A 14 -1.64 18.40 -0.16
CA LEU A 14 -1.65 17.05 0.39
C LEU A 14 -2.96 16.74 1.13
N LEU A 15 -3.48 17.70 1.90
CA LEU A 15 -4.77 17.54 2.58
C LEU A 15 -5.92 17.41 1.57
N GLY A 16 -5.89 18.17 0.48
CA GLY A 16 -6.88 18.06 -0.60
C GLY A 16 -6.84 16.70 -1.30
N GLN A 17 -5.65 16.19 -1.59
CA GLN A 17 -5.48 14.85 -2.17
C GLN A 17 -5.97 13.75 -1.22
N LEU A 18 -5.69 13.88 0.08
CA LEU A 18 -6.18 12.95 1.10
C LEU A 18 -7.71 12.94 1.19
N ALA A 19 -8.34 14.12 1.13
CA ALA A 19 -9.79 14.23 1.13
C ALA A 19 -10.42 13.56 -0.10
N LEU A 20 -9.83 13.75 -1.29
CA LEU A 20 -10.28 13.11 -2.52
C LEU A 20 -10.12 11.58 -2.45
N TYR A 21 -8.98 11.10 -1.94
CA TYR A 21 -8.73 9.68 -1.73
C TYR A 21 -9.80 9.05 -0.83
N ALA A 22 -10.13 9.70 0.29
CA ALA A 22 -11.11 9.19 1.24
C ALA A 22 -12.56 9.17 0.72
N ASP A 23 -12.91 10.03 -0.24
CA ASP A 23 -14.23 10.08 -0.86
C ASP A 23 -14.36 9.14 -2.08
N THR A 24 -13.23 8.69 -2.63
CA THR A 24 -13.21 7.83 -3.83
C THR A 24 -13.48 6.39 -3.43
N ALA A 25 -14.54 5.79 -3.98
CA ALA A 25 -14.84 4.38 -3.79
C ALA A 25 -13.70 3.49 -4.28
N ASP A 26 -13.42 2.42 -3.53
CA ASP A 26 -12.38 1.41 -3.84
C ASP A 26 -10.94 1.96 -3.96
N ALA A 27 -10.68 3.21 -3.55
CA ALA A 27 -9.34 3.82 -3.65
C ALA A 27 -8.24 3.02 -2.94
N ASP A 28 -8.55 2.37 -1.81
CA ASP A 28 -7.64 1.47 -1.11
C ASP A 28 -7.29 0.22 -1.95
N LEU A 29 -8.28 -0.37 -2.62
CA LEU A 29 -8.08 -1.55 -3.46
C LEU A 29 -7.28 -1.21 -4.71
N ASP A 30 -7.62 -0.10 -5.37
CA ASP A 30 -6.89 0.41 -6.52
C ASP A 30 -5.43 0.74 -6.16
N PHE A 31 -5.20 1.33 -4.99
CA PHE A 31 -3.85 1.60 -4.48
C PHE A 31 -3.06 0.30 -4.28
N VAL A 32 -3.66 -0.71 -3.65
CA VAL A 32 -3.02 -2.02 -3.44
C VAL A 32 -2.71 -2.69 -4.77
N GLU A 33 -3.65 -2.68 -5.73
CA GLU A 33 -3.43 -3.24 -7.07
C GLU A 33 -2.24 -2.56 -7.76
N ALA A 34 -2.17 -1.23 -7.71
CA ALA A 34 -1.12 -0.47 -8.36
C ALA A 34 0.27 -0.65 -7.72
N VAL A 35 0.35 -0.80 -6.39
CA VAL A 35 1.62 -0.72 -5.64
C VAL A 35 2.15 -2.11 -5.23
N SER A 36 1.28 -3.09 -5.01
CA SER A 36 1.63 -4.38 -4.39
C SER A 36 2.80 -5.10 -5.06
N ALA A 37 2.80 -5.21 -6.39
CA ALA A 37 3.85 -5.90 -7.13
C ALA A 37 5.22 -5.23 -6.96
N SER A 38 5.26 -3.90 -7.06
CA SER A 38 6.50 -3.14 -6.89
C SER A 38 7.01 -3.20 -5.46
N LEU A 39 6.10 -3.18 -4.49
CA LEU A 39 6.43 -3.34 -3.08
C LEU A 39 7.00 -4.75 -2.81
N ALA A 40 6.33 -5.79 -3.31
CA ALA A 40 6.75 -7.18 -3.13
C ALA A 40 8.17 -7.43 -3.66
N VAL A 41 8.49 -6.91 -4.85
CA VAL A 41 9.84 -7.02 -5.46
C VAL A 41 10.90 -6.21 -4.70
N SER A 42 10.48 -5.15 -3.99
CA SER A 42 11.39 -4.30 -3.22
C SER A 42 11.71 -4.84 -1.83
N LEU A 43 10.97 -5.84 -1.35
CA LEU A 43 11.21 -6.44 -0.06
C LEU A 43 12.46 -7.34 -0.11
N PRO A 44 13.28 -7.36 0.96
CA PRO A 44 14.38 -8.30 1.07
C PRO A 44 13.88 -9.74 1.00
N GLU A 45 14.72 -10.64 0.45
CA GLU A 45 14.44 -12.07 0.46
C GLU A 45 14.19 -12.53 1.91
N PRO A 46 13.07 -13.20 2.19
CA PRO A 46 12.76 -13.65 3.52
C PRO A 46 13.71 -14.77 3.97
N PRO A 47 13.97 -14.90 5.29
CA PRO A 47 14.75 -16.00 5.83
C PRO A 47 14.21 -17.38 5.39
N PRO A 48 15.09 -18.40 5.25
CA PRO A 48 14.71 -19.73 4.76
C PRO A 48 13.72 -20.50 5.66
N SER A 49 13.42 -20.00 6.87
CA SER A 49 12.41 -20.56 7.78
C SER A 49 11.15 -19.70 7.91
N THR A 50 11.05 -18.61 7.15
CA THR A 50 9.92 -17.68 7.22
C THR A 50 8.65 -18.29 6.65
N PHE A 51 8.78 -19.14 5.63
CA PHE A 51 7.66 -19.81 5.01
C PHE A 51 7.65 -21.31 5.33
N PRO A 52 6.48 -21.89 5.63
CA PRO A 52 6.36 -23.33 5.83
C PRO A 52 6.69 -24.11 4.55
N SER A 53 7.14 -25.36 4.71
CA SER A 53 7.39 -26.25 3.58
C SER A 53 6.11 -26.45 2.77
N GLY A 54 6.15 -26.14 1.47
CA GLY A 54 4.97 -26.18 0.59
C GLY A 54 4.15 -24.89 0.60
N TYR A 55 4.69 -23.79 1.11
CA TYR A 55 4.11 -22.45 0.92
C TYR A 55 4.03 -22.15 -0.59
N ASP A 56 2.79 -21.92 -1.04
CA ASP A 56 2.52 -21.38 -2.36
C ASP A 56 2.61 -19.85 -2.27
N PRO A 57 3.61 -19.19 -2.89
CA PRO A 57 3.72 -17.74 -2.87
C PRO A 57 2.56 -17.02 -3.57
N ASP A 58 1.83 -17.74 -4.45
CA ASP A 58 0.62 -17.24 -5.11
C ASP A 58 -0.65 -17.66 -4.34
N GLY A 59 -0.50 -18.54 -3.35
CA GLY A 59 -1.54 -18.99 -2.44
C GLY A 59 -1.77 -17.96 -1.35
N GLY A 60 -2.84 -17.16 -1.51
CA GLY A 60 -3.27 -16.22 -0.49
C GLY A 60 -3.45 -16.86 0.90
N PRO A 61 -3.41 -16.07 1.99
CA PRO A 61 -3.59 -16.58 3.34
C PRO A 61 -4.93 -17.30 3.48
N THR A 62 -4.93 -18.47 4.12
CA THR A 62 -6.18 -19.20 4.41
C THR A 62 -6.96 -18.43 5.48
N TYR A 63 -8.14 -17.92 5.13
CA TYR A 63 -8.99 -17.22 6.09
C TYR A 63 -9.87 -18.23 6.86
N PRO A 64 -10.14 -18.03 8.15
CA PRO A 64 -11.07 -18.88 8.89
C PRO A 64 -12.47 -18.76 8.28
N GLY A 65 -12.92 -19.81 7.59
CA GLY A 65 -14.22 -19.83 6.89
C GLY A 65 -14.16 -20.40 5.48
N ASP A 66 -12.97 -20.57 4.91
CA ASP A 66 -12.81 -21.34 3.67
C ASP A 66 -13.03 -22.83 3.97
N SER A 67 -14.21 -23.34 3.62
CA SER A 67 -14.61 -24.74 3.68
C SER A 67 -15.49 -25.08 2.48
#